data_AF-A0A3M1H6L0-F1
#
_entry.id   AF-A0A3M1H6L0-F1
#
_cell.length_a   1.000
_cell.length_b   1.000
_cell.length_c   1.000
_cell.angle_alpha   90.00
_cell.angle_beta   90.00
_cell.angle_gamma   90.00
#
_symmetry.space_group_name_H-M   'P 1'
#
loop_
_entity.id
_entity.type
_entity.pdbx_description
1 polymer ?
#
loop_
_entity_poly.entity_id
_entity_poly.type
_entity_poly.pdbx_seq_one_letter_code
_entity_poly.pdbx_strand_id
1 'polypeptide(L)' 'HGSKFQLTGDYIAGPARRSLDRFVIKAVAPDGTVKETPPDGSPLVVGSDDTLIIDTGKRILGDPVA' A
#
# COMPACT_ATOMS: atom_id res chain seq x y z
N HIS A 1 -5.47 20.93 -7.40
CA HIS A 1 -6.84 20.59 -7.84
C HIS A 1 -7.80 20.20 -6.69
N GLY A 2 -7.41 20.25 -5.40
CA GLY A 2 -8.36 20.16 -4.28
C GLY A 2 -8.83 18.76 -3.86
N SER A 3 -8.21 17.68 -4.36
CA SER A 3 -8.51 16.33 -3.89
C SER A 3 -8.14 16.13 -2.41
N LYS A 4 -8.97 15.42 -1.66
CA LYS A 4 -8.79 15.12 -0.24
C LYS A 4 -8.81 13.61 -0.03
N PHE A 5 -8.01 13.13 0.93
CA PHE A 5 -7.88 11.71 1.26
C PHE A 5 -7.79 11.55 2.78
N GLN A 6 -8.22 10.40 3.29
CA GLN A 6 -7.93 10.00 4.66
C GLN A 6 -6.43 9.68 4.81
N LEU A 7 -5.94 9.57 6.04
CA LEU A 7 -4.55 9.20 6.31
C LEU A 7 -4.19 7.83 5.70
N THR A 8 -5.16 6.93 5.62
CA THR A 8 -5.06 5.61 4.98
C THR A 8 -5.01 5.65 3.45
N GLY A 9 -5.14 6.85 2.86
CA GLY A 9 -5.14 7.09 1.42
C GLY A 9 -6.50 6.96 0.75
N ASP A 10 -7.57 6.67 1.51
CA ASP A 10 -8.92 6.54 0.97
C ASP A 10 -9.43 7.89 0.48
N TYR A 11 -9.97 7.93 -0.75
CA TYR A 11 -10.53 9.15 -1.32
C TYR A 11 -11.66 9.72 -0.46
N ILE A 12 -11.68 11.04 -0.31
CA ILE A 12 -12.75 11.79 0.36
C ILE A 12 -13.55 12.64 -0.65
N ALA A 13 -12.86 13.51 -1.40
CA ALA A 13 -13.52 14.47 -2.29
C ALA A 13 -12.54 15.04 -3.34
N GLY A 14 -13.08 15.62 -4.42
CA GLY A 14 -12.34 16.32 -5.46
C GLY A 14 -12.13 15.51 -6.76
N PRO A 15 -11.29 15.99 -7.69
CA PRO A 15 -11.24 15.47 -9.06
C PRO A 15 -10.38 14.19 -9.23
N ALA A 16 -9.80 13.65 -8.15
CA ALA A 16 -9.10 12.38 -8.23
C ALA A 16 -10.09 11.26 -8.58
N ARG A 17 -9.68 10.34 -9.46
CA ARG A 17 -10.54 9.24 -9.95
C ARG A 17 -10.45 7.97 -9.10
N ARG A 18 -9.54 7.95 -8.12
CA ARG A 18 -9.31 6.83 -7.22
C ARG A 18 -8.65 7.28 -5.92
N SER A 19 -8.65 6.40 -4.92
CA SER A 19 -7.81 6.47 -3.72
C SER A 19 -6.32 6.47 -4.08
N LEU A 20 -5.46 6.78 -3.10
CA LEU A 20 -4.00 6.80 -3.33
C LEU A 20 -3.48 5.41 -3.71
N ASP A 21 -2.57 5.38 -4.69
CA ASP A 21 -1.81 4.16 -5.01
C ASP A 21 -0.89 3.81 -3.82
N ARG A 22 -0.67 2.52 -3.59
CA ARG A 22 0.22 2.01 -2.54
C ARG A 22 1.47 1.40 -3.17
N PHE A 23 2.62 1.52 -2.50
CA PHE A 23 3.81 0.76 -2.89
C PHE A 23 3.72 -0.66 -2.35
N VAL A 24 4.29 -1.63 -3.08
CA VAL A 24 4.45 -2.98 -2.56
C VAL A 24 5.56 -2.97 -1.51
N ILE A 25 5.26 -3.48 -0.33
CA ILE A 25 6.22 -3.69 0.76
C ILE A 25 6.56 -5.18 0.81
N LYS A 26 7.83 -5.51 0.99
CA LYS A 26 8.30 -6.85 1.32
C LYS A 26 8.76 -6.89 2.77
N ALA A 27 8.25 -7.84 3.54
CA ALA A 27 8.72 -8.16 4.87
C ALA A 27 9.61 -9.40 4.79
N VAL A 28 10.89 -9.25 5.16
CA VAL A 28 11.89 -10.31 5.14
C VAL A 28 12.16 -10.74 6.58
N ALA A 29 11.77 -11.96 6.92
CA ALA A 29 11.98 -12.53 8.24
C ALA A 29 13.46 -12.94 8.44
N PRO A 30 13.92 -13.11 9.69
CA PRO A 30 15.30 -13.51 9.99
C PRO A 30 15.72 -14.86 9.38
N ASP A 31 14.77 -15.75 9.12
CA ASP A 31 15.00 -17.04 8.45
C ASP A 31 15.06 -16.95 6.91
N GLY A 32 14.90 -15.74 6.36
CA GLY A 32 14.90 -15.47 4.92
C GLY A 32 13.51 -15.59 4.26
N THR A 33 12.46 -15.92 5.00
CA THR A 33 11.09 -15.96 4.47
C THR A 33 10.64 -14.57 4.03
N VAL A 34 10.07 -14.45 2.82
CA VAL A 34 9.61 -13.19 2.25
C VAL A 34 8.09 -13.18 2.13
N LYS A 35 7.44 -12.17 2.70
CA LYS A 35 6.00 -11.87 2.53
C LYS A 35 5.87 -10.53 1.79
N GLU A 36 4.96 -10.42 0.83
CA GLU A 36 4.71 -9.18 0.08
C GLU A 36 3.31 -8.64 0.37
N THR A 37 3.12 -7.33 0.20
CA THR A 37 1.79 -6.70 0.27
C THR A 37 0.83 -7.43 -0.68
N PRO A 38 -0.36 -7.83 -0.19
CA PRO A 38 -1.39 -8.44 -1.02
C PRO A 38 -1.75 -7.59 -2.26
N PRO A 39 -2.06 -8.21 -3.41
CA PRO A 39 -2.39 -7.49 -4.64
C PRO A 39 -3.64 -6.60 -4.55
N ASP A 40 -4.54 -6.90 -3.61
CA ASP A 40 -5.73 -6.10 -3.30
C ASP A 40 -5.43 -4.91 -2.38
N GLY A 41 -4.16 -4.72 -1.97
CA GLY A 41 -3.75 -3.63 -1.10
C GLY A 41 -4.13 -3.81 0.36
N SER A 42 -4.65 -4.98 0.77
CA SER A 42 -4.92 -5.28 2.18
C SER A 42 -3.65 -5.27 3.04
N PRO A 43 -3.77 -5.15 4.38
CA PRO A 43 -2.59 -5.05 5.26
C PRO A 43 -1.64 -6.25 5.16
N LEU A 44 -0.34 -5.97 5.11
CA LEU A 44 0.71 -6.99 5.21
C LEU A 44 0.96 -7.36 6.68
N VAL A 45 0.91 -8.65 7.01
CA VAL A 45 1.27 -9.15 8.34
C VAL A 45 2.79 -9.17 8.49
N VAL A 46 3.31 -8.35 9.42
CA VAL A 46 4.73 -8.21 9.72
C VAL A 46 5.07 -8.82 11.07
N GLY A 47 6.20 -9.51 11.15
CA GLY A 47 6.83 -9.93 12.40
C GLY A 47 7.56 -8.76 13.06
N SER A 48 7.86 -8.87 14.35
CA SER A 48 8.59 -7.85 15.11
C SER A 48 10.01 -7.63 14.60
N ASP A 49 10.64 -8.68 14.06
CA ASP A 49 12.03 -8.68 13.61
C ASP A 49 12.16 -8.69 12.07
N ASP A 50 11.04 -8.46 11.36
CA ASP A 50 11.06 -8.41 9.89
C ASP A 50 11.77 -7.14 9.41
N THR A 51 12.64 -7.29 8.40
CA THR A 51 13.15 -6.14 7.64
C THR A 51 12.13 -5.74 6.58
N LEU A 52 11.74 -4.47 6.55
CA LEU A 52 10.80 -3.93 5.56
C LEU A 52 11.54 -3.29 4.38
N ILE A 53 11.19 -3.73 3.17
CA ILE A 53 11.71 -3.21 1.90
C ILE A 53 10.54 -2.62 1.11
N ILE A 54 10.63 -1.36 0.72
CA ILE A 54 9.63 -0.69 -0.11
C ILE A 54 10.06 -0.80 -1.58
N ASP A 55 9.28 -1.50 -2.40
CA ASP A 55 9.52 -1.62 -3.83
C ASP A 55 8.85 -0.44 -4.57
N THR A 56 9.61 0.63 -4.78
CA THR A 56 9.10 1.84 -5.49
C THR A 56 8.90 1.61 -6.99
N GLY A 57 9.34 0.48 -7.54
CA GLY A 57 9.10 0.07 -8.91
C GLY A 57 7.72 -0.59 -9.10
N LYS A 58 7.05 -0.98 -8.01
CA LYS A 58 5.74 -1.62 -8.04
C LYS A 58 4.70 -0.82 -7.26
N ARG A 59 3.50 -0.72 -7.83
CA ARG A 59 2.36 -0.06 -7.20
C ARG A 59 1.11 -0.92 -7.27
N ILE A 60 0.30 -0.82 -6.23
CA ILE A 60 -1.09 -1.30 -6.17
C ILE A 60 -1.96 -0.07 -6.41
N LEU A 61 -2.87 -0.15 -7.38
CA LEU A 61 -3.75 0.97 -7.69
C LEU A 61 -4.79 1.14 -6.58
N GLY A 62 -5.04 2.39 -6.18
CA GLY A 62 -6.12 2.67 -5.23
C GLY A 62 -7.49 2.39 -5.84
N ASP A 63 -8.47 2.17 -4.96
CA ASP A 63 -9.85 1.89 -5.36
C ASP A 63 -10.45 3.05 -6.19
N PRO A 64 -11.16 2.76 -7.28
CA PRO A 64 -11.83 3.78 -8.06
C PRO A 64 -12.88 4.51 -7.20
N VAL A 65 -13.03 5.80 -7.45
CA VAL A 65 -14.17 6.55 -6.90
C VAL A 65 -15.44 5.99 -7.54
N ALA A 66 -16.46 5.72 -6.72
CA ALA A 66 -17.77 5.28 -7.18
C ALA A 66 -18.53 6.38 -7.95
#